data_AF-A0A382RT02-F1
#
_entry.id   AF-A0A382RT02-F1
#
_cell.length_a   1.000
_cell.length_b   1.000
_cell.length_c   1.000
_cell.angle_alpha   90.00
_cell.angle_beta   90.00
_cell.angle_gamma   90.00
#
_symmetry.space_group_name_H-M   'P 1'
#
loop_
_entity.id
_entity.type
_entity.pdbx_description
1 polymer ?
#
loop_
_entity_poly.entity_id
_entity_poly.type
_entity_poly.pdbx_seq_one_letter_code
_entity_poly.pdbx_strand_id
1 'polypeptide(L)'
;MKINEFTDIEHNHGDKKNELGFNVAHDLHIHMKNDPMFYRKQYYPTIAKLQDTLKRGEPIDVKKELLPMVNNAKDHYCAKYNLPKRPEDLIQKEEIDSLIEKIYGEEMELIRKGDY
;
A
#
# COMPACT_ATOMS: atom_id res chain seq x y z
N MET A 1 -45.96 -27.02 4.15
CA MET A 1 -44.99 -26.14 3.45
C MET A 1 -43.75 -26.06 4.30
N LYS A 2 -42.60 -26.51 3.78
CA LYS A 2 -41.29 -26.29 4.40
C LYS A 2 -40.47 -25.49 3.41
N ILE A 3 -40.00 -24.34 3.87
CA ILE A 3 -39.12 -23.43 3.15
C ILE A 3 -37.74 -24.07 3.24
N ASN A 4 -37.13 -24.40 2.10
CA ASN A 4 -35.74 -24.87 2.05
C ASN A 4 -34.84 -23.63 1.98
N GLU A 5 -33.95 -23.52 2.96
CA GLU A 5 -32.98 -22.44 3.10
C GLU A 5 -31.90 -22.54 2.02
N PHE A 6 -31.75 -21.47 1.24
CA PHE A 6 -30.73 -21.28 0.21
C PHE A 6 -29.38 -20.91 0.85
N THR A 7 -28.73 -21.86 1.49
CA THR A 7 -27.34 -21.68 1.96
C THR A 7 -26.50 -22.88 1.58
N ASP A 8 -26.34 -23.10 0.29
CA ASP A 8 -25.27 -23.94 -0.24
C ASP A 8 -24.64 -23.20 -1.42
N ILE A 9 -23.69 -22.32 -1.10
CA ILE A 9 -22.67 -21.88 -2.06
C ILE A 9 -21.37 -22.43 -1.49
N GLU A 10 -21.01 -23.62 -1.97
CA GLU A 10 -19.71 -24.23 -1.77
C GLU A 10 -18.60 -23.27 -2.23
N HIS A 11 -17.92 -22.59 -1.30
CA HIS A 11 -16.62 -22.01 -1.55
C HIS A 11 -15.53 -23.01 -1.16
N ASN A 12 -15.14 -23.80 -2.16
CA ASN A 12 -13.96 -24.65 -2.16
C ASN A 12 -12.71 -23.76 -2.28
N HIS A 13 -12.03 -23.45 -1.18
CA HIS A 13 -10.65 -22.93 -1.21
C HIS A 13 -9.90 -23.42 0.03
N GLY A 14 -9.03 -24.41 -0.18
CA GLY A 14 -8.24 -25.07 0.86
C GLY A 14 -7.23 -24.17 1.55
N ASP A 15 -6.96 -24.53 2.80
CA ASP A 15 -5.69 -24.39 3.52
C ASP A 15 -4.97 -23.02 3.48
N LYS A 16 -5.17 -22.21 4.53
CA LYS A 16 -4.11 -21.94 5.54
C LYS A 16 -4.53 -20.87 6.56
N LYS A 17 -4.56 -21.32 7.82
CA LYS A 17 -4.36 -20.57 9.08
C LYS A 17 -5.45 -19.57 9.49
N ASN A 18 -5.93 -19.79 10.71
CA ASN A 18 -6.46 -18.75 11.58
C ASN A 18 -5.56 -17.52 11.51
N GLU A 19 -6.05 -16.41 10.98
CA GLU A 19 -5.63 -15.03 11.25
C GLU A 19 -6.40 -14.19 10.22
N LEU A 20 -7.20 -13.23 10.69
CA LEU A 20 -7.95 -12.30 9.84
C LEU A 20 -7.06 -11.88 8.65
N GLY A 21 -7.54 -12.05 7.41
CA GLY A 21 -6.79 -11.81 6.17
C GLY A 21 -6.46 -10.33 5.92
N PHE A 22 -5.93 -9.65 6.93
CA PHE A 22 -5.47 -8.28 6.87
C PHE A 22 -4.17 -8.25 6.10
N ASN A 23 -4.26 -7.92 4.81
CA ASN A 23 -3.09 -7.49 4.07
C ASN A 23 -2.71 -6.11 4.59
N VAL A 24 -1.78 -6.08 5.55
CA VAL A 24 -1.28 -4.84 6.16
C VAL A 24 -0.67 -3.92 5.10
N ALA A 25 -0.12 -4.46 4.00
CA ALA A 25 0.43 -3.65 2.92
C ALA A 25 -0.66 -2.89 2.17
N HIS A 26 -1.78 -3.55 1.91
CA HIS A 26 -2.95 -2.94 1.31
C HIS A 26 -3.58 -1.91 2.25
N ASP A 27 -3.70 -2.22 3.53
CA ASP A 27 -4.22 -1.27 4.50
C ASP A 27 -3.32 -0.04 4.62
N LEU A 28 -2.00 -0.24 4.68
CA LEU A 28 -1.02 0.84 4.67
C LEU A 28 -1.14 1.70 3.41
N HIS A 29 -1.32 1.09 2.24
CA HIS A 29 -1.55 1.82 0.98
C HIS A 29 -2.79 2.71 1.08
N ILE A 30 -3.90 2.16 1.57
CA ILE A 30 -5.15 2.88 1.76
C ILE A 30 -4.95 4.02 2.76
N HIS A 31 -4.24 3.79 3.86
CA HIS A 31 -3.93 4.81 4.86
C HIS A 31 -3.05 5.93 4.28
N MET A 32 -2.07 5.61 3.45
CA MET A 32 -1.23 6.60 2.75
C MET A 32 -2.04 7.50 1.82
N LYS A 33 -3.08 6.96 1.17
CA LYS A 33 -4.01 7.72 0.31
C LYS A 33 -5.08 8.48 1.09
N ASN A 34 -5.62 7.88 2.15
CA ASN A 34 -6.71 8.45 2.94
C ASN A 34 -6.24 9.52 3.93
N ASP A 35 -4.97 9.49 4.36
CA ASP A 35 -4.45 10.47 5.31
C ASP A 35 -3.95 11.72 4.57
N PRO A 36 -4.69 12.84 4.58
CA PRO A 36 -4.34 14.02 3.79
C PRO A 36 -3.05 14.67 4.29
N MET A 37 -2.70 14.50 5.57
CA MET A 37 -1.47 15.06 6.15
C MET A 37 -0.25 14.31 5.60
N PHE A 38 -0.32 12.98 5.58
CA PHE A 38 0.72 12.14 5.01
C PHE A 38 0.84 12.34 3.50
N TYR A 39 -0.30 12.36 2.80
CA TYR A 39 -0.33 12.57 1.35
C TYR A 39 0.37 13.88 0.97
N ARG A 40 0.01 15.00 1.61
CA ARG A 40 0.56 16.31 1.27
C ARG A 40 2.03 16.49 1.65
N LYS A 41 2.46 15.91 2.78
CA LYS A 41 3.82 16.12 3.32
C LYS A 41 4.86 15.10 2.85
N GLN A 42 4.44 13.89 2.50
CA GLN A 42 5.36 12.80 2.17
C GLN A 42 5.07 12.24 0.79
N TYR A 43 3.81 11.92 0.49
CA TYR A 43 3.46 11.27 -0.77
C TYR A 43 3.67 12.20 -1.97
N TYR A 44 3.00 13.36 -1.98
CA TYR A 44 3.06 14.35 -3.05
C TYR A 44 4.49 14.78 -3.42
N PRO A 45 5.37 15.20 -2.48
CA PRO A 45 6.73 15.57 -2.84
C PRO A 45 7.56 14.40 -3.39
N THR A 46 7.27 13.17 -2.97
CA THR A 46 7.96 11.97 -3.48
C THR A 46 7.54 11.68 -4.91
N ILE A 47 6.24 11.70 -5.20
CA ILE A 47 5.71 11.48 -6.55
C ILE A 47 6.09 12.63 -7.50
N ALA A 48 6.06 13.88 -7.03
CA ALA A 48 6.48 15.03 -7.84
C ALA A 48 7.98 14.94 -8.23
N LYS A 49 8.85 14.54 -7.29
CA LYS A 49 10.27 14.27 -7.59
C LYS A 49 10.41 13.13 -8.60
N LEU A 50 9.67 12.05 -8.40
CA LEU A 50 9.69 10.89 -9.28
C LEU A 50 9.29 11.25 -10.71
N GLN A 51 8.23 12.05 -10.87
CA GLN A 51 7.79 12.59 -12.14
C GLN A 51 8.88 13.46 -12.79
N ASP A 52 9.51 14.36 -12.04
CA ASP A 52 10.58 15.23 -12.56
C ASP A 52 11.77 14.40 -13.06
N THR A 53 12.18 13.39 -12.29
CA THR A 53 13.31 12.53 -12.67
C THR A 53 12.98 11.62 -13.86
N LEU A 54 11.75 11.11 -13.94
CA LEU A 54 11.24 10.39 -15.11
C LEU A 54 11.23 11.29 -16.36
N LYS A 55 10.76 12.54 -16.23
CA LYS A 55 10.77 13.53 -17.33
C LYS A 55 12.18 13.90 -17.77
N ARG A 56 13.14 13.94 -16.85
CA ARG A 56 14.57 14.15 -17.15
C ARG A 56 15.22 12.93 -17.83
N GLY A 57 14.60 11.76 -17.77
CA GLY A 57 15.15 10.52 -18.32
C GLY A 57 16.31 9.95 -17.49
N GLU A 58 16.42 10.34 -16.22
CA GLU A 58 17.46 9.82 -15.33
C GLU A 58 17.03 8.47 -14.71
N PRO A 59 17.95 7.51 -14.57
CA PRO A 59 17.67 6.24 -13.91
C PRO A 59 17.54 6.47 -12.40
N ILE A 60 16.31 6.69 -11.93
CA ILE A 60 16.02 6.77 -10.51
C ILE A 60 15.54 5.41 -9.98
N ASP A 61 16.16 4.96 -8.90
CA ASP A 61 15.67 3.82 -8.13
C ASP A 61 14.41 4.26 -7.37
N VAL A 62 13.28 4.26 -8.07
CA VAL A 62 11.93 4.52 -7.54
C VAL A 62 11.70 3.76 -6.23
N LYS A 63 12.17 2.51 -6.21
CA LYS A 63 12.10 1.63 -5.07
C LYS A 63 12.85 2.18 -3.85
N LYS A 64 14.05 2.73 -4.03
CA LYS A 64 14.82 3.36 -2.95
C LYS A 64 14.21 4.66 -2.47
N GLU A 65 13.57 5.43 -3.36
CA GLU A 65 12.92 6.70 -2.98
C GLU A 65 11.57 6.48 -2.28
N LEU A 66 10.80 5.47 -2.70
CA LEU A 66 9.52 5.12 -2.08
C LEU A 66 9.70 4.31 -0.79
N LEU A 67 10.81 3.60 -0.61
CA LEU A 67 11.09 2.85 0.62
C LEU A 67 11.09 3.71 1.91
N PRO A 68 11.74 4.89 1.98
CA PRO A 68 11.63 5.77 3.15
C PRO A 68 10.21 6.33 3.30
N MET A 69 9.48 6.57 2.20
CA MET A 69 8.07 6.98 2.26
C MET A 69 7.21 5.89 2.92
N VAL A 70 7.34 4.63 2.49
CA VAL A 70 6.61 3.50 3.07
C VAL A 70 7.05 3.25 4.52
N ASN A 71 8.33 3.43 4.87
CA ASN A 71 8.77 3.35 6.26
C ASN A 71 8.13 4.43 7.14
N ASN A 72 8.07 5.68 6.68
CA ASN A 72 7.36 6.75 7.40
C ASN A 72 5.86 6.45 7.50
N ALA A 73 5.25 5.85 6.48
CA ALA A 73 3.85 5.43 6.54
C ALA A 73 3.64 4.36 7.62
N LYS A 74 4.53 3.37 7.72
CA LYS A 74 4.46 2.32 8.76
C LYS A 74 4.56 2.90 10.15
N ASP A 75 5.48 3.84 10.37
CA ASP A 75 5.63 4.52 11.65
C ASP A 75 4.35 5.30 12.00
N HIS A 76 3.82 6.06 11.04
CA HIS A 76 2.58 6.80 11.19
C HIS A 76 1.37 5.88 11.46
N TYR A 77 1.29 4.74 10.77
CA TYR A 77 0.26 3.73 10.97
C TYR A 77 0.37 3.07 12.35
N CYS A 78 1.59 2.71 12.76
CA CYS A 78 1.86 2.15 14.09
C CYS A 78 1.48 3.13 15.20
N ALA A 79 1.79 4.42 15.03
CA ALA A 79 1.44 5.48 15.97
C ALA A 79 -0.09 5.72 16.03
N LYS A 80 -0.78 5.67 14.89
CA LYS A 80 -2.23 5.91 14.80
C LYS A 80 -3.06 4.78 15.41
N TYR A 81 -2.66 3.54 15.19
CA TYR A 81 -3.39 2.36 15.66
C TYR A 81 -2.80 1.74 16.94
N ASN A 82 -1.74 2.34 17.49
CA ASN A 82 -1.06 1.93 18.71
C ASN A 82 -0.80 0.41 18.75
N LEU A 83 -0.20 -0.09 17.66
CA LEU A 83 -0.05 -1.52 17.44
C LEU A 83 0.99 -2.09 18.41
N PRO A 84 0.71 -3.21 19.10
CA PRO A 84 1.67 -3.84 20.01
C PRO A 84 2.84 -4.52 19.28
N LYS A 85 2.80 -4.57 17.94
CA LYS A 85 3.88 -5.09 17.09
C LYS A 85 4.81 -3.97 16.66
N ARG A 86 6.11 -4.29 16.56
CA ARG A 86 7.12 -3.36 16.05
C ARG A 86 6.84 -3.02 14.59
N PRO A 87 7.05 -1.76 14.15
CA PRO A 87 6.82 -1.34 12.76
C PRO A 87 7.65 -2.14 11.73
N GLU A 88 8.74 -2.77 12.18
CA GLU A 88 9.60 -3.65 11.37
C GLU A 88 9.02 -5.06 11.16
N ASP A 89 8.19 -5.54 12.09
CA ASP A 89 7.54 -6.85 12.03
C ASP A 89 6.08 -6.76 11.52
N LEU A 90 5.61 -5.53 11.29
CA LEU A 90 4.26 -5.25 10.82
C LEU A 90 4.02 -5.77 9.40
N ILE A 91 5.06 -5.71 8.56
CA ILE A 91 4.99 -6.02 7.14
C ILE A 91 6.32 -6.64 6.71
N GLN A 92 6.27 -7.62 5.81
CA GLN A 92 7.48 -8.20 5.25
C GLN A 92 8.10 -7.30 4.17
N LYS A 93 9.41 -7.43 3.96
CA LYS A 93 10.12 -6.66 2.91
C LYS A 93 9.59 -6.95 1.51
N GLU A 94 9.19 -8.19 1.22
CA GLU A 94 8.57 -8.55 -0.07
C GLU A 94 7.22 -7.85 -0.30
N GLU A 95 6.39 -7.74 0.74
CA GLU A 95 5.12 -7.01 0.66
C GLU A 95 5.34 -5.49 0.46
N ILE A 96 6.39 -4.93 1.06
CA ILE A 96 6.80 -3.53 0.81
C ILE A 96 7.20 -3.35 -0.65
N ASP A 97 7.96 -4.31 -1.19
CA ASP A 97 8.39 -4.31 -2.58
C ASP A 97 7.20 -4.25 -3.53
N SER A 98 6.29 -5.20 -3.36
CA SER A 98 5.10 -5.33 -4.20
C SER A 98 4.18 -4.11 -4.06
N LEU A 99 4.06 -3.57 -2.85
CA LEU A 99 3.32 -2.33 -2.60
C LEU A 99 3.95 -1.14 -3.33
N ILE A 100 5.27 -1.00 -3.27
CA ILE A 100 5.99 0.09 -3.92
C ILE A 100 5.84 0.01 -5.45
N GLU A 101 5.98 -1.18 -6.03
CA GLU A 101 5.78 -1.39 -7.47
C GLU A 101 4.35 -1.06 -7.90
N LYS A 102 3.37 -1.43 -7.07
CA LYS A 102 1.96 -1.13 -7.33
C LYS A 102 1.65 0.36 -7.26
N ILE A 103 2.11 1.04 -6.21
CA ILE A 103 2.02 2.51 -6.09
C ILE A 103 2.68 3.14 -7.30
N TYR A 104 3.89 2.73 -7.64
CA TYR A 104 4.60 3.29 -8.79
C TYR A 104 3.83 3.12 -10.09
N GLY A 105 3.29 1.92 -10.36
CA GLY A 105 2.50 1.67 -11.56
C GLY A 105 1.25 2.55 -11.64
N GLU A 106 0.52 2.71 -10.52
CA GLU A 106 -0.65 3.59 -10.43
C GLU A 106 -0.26 5.06 -10.66
N GLU A 107 0.77 5.55 -9.97
CA GLU A 107 1.22 6.94 -10.07
C GLU A 107 1.80 7.23 -11.46
N MET A 108 2.51 6.29 -12.08
CA MET A 108 3.04 6.44 -13.44
C MET A 108 1.90 6.52 -14.47
N GLU A 109 0.81 5.78 -14.27
CA GLU A 109 -0.39 5.89 -15.11
C GLU A 109 -1.05 7.26 -14.93
N LEU A 110 -1.17 7.77 -13.70
CA LEU A 110 -1.73 9.09 -13.40
C LEU A 110 -0.89 10.23 -13.98
N ILE A 111 0.43 10.16 -13.83
CA ILE A 111 1.40 11.09 -14.43
C ILE A 111 1.26 11.08 -15.96
N ARG A 112 1.12 9.89 -16.57
CA ARG A 112 0.95 9.74 -18.02
C ARG A 112 -0.41 10.26 -18.51
N LYS A 113 -1.46 10.13 -17.70
CA LYS A 113 -2.79 10.71 -17.95
C LYS A 113 -2.80 12.25 -17.80
N GLY A 114 -1.76 12.83 -17.19
CA GLY A 114 -1.64 14.27 -17.00
C GLY A 114 -2.43 14.80 -15.80
N ASP A 115 -2.78 13.93 -14.85
CA ASP A 115 -3.61 14.26 -13.69
C ASP A 115 -2.77 14.81 -12.51
N TYR A 116 -1.55 15.31 -12.76
CA TYR A 116 -0.59 15.71 -11.73
C TYR A 116 0.16 17.02 -12.03
#